data_AF-A0AAV0G1T2-F1
#
_entry.id   AF-A0AAV0G1T2-F1
#
_cell.length_a   1.000
_cell.length_b   1.000
_cell.length_c   1.000
_cell.angle_alpha   90.00
_cell.angle_beta   90.00
_cell.angle_gamma   90.00
#
_symmetry.space_group_name_H-M   'P 1'
#
loop_
_entity.id
_entity.type
_entity.pdbx_description
1 polymer ?
#
loop_
_entity_poly.entity_id
_entity_poly.type
_entity_poly.pdbx_seq_one_letter_code
_entity_poly.pdbx_strand_id
1 'polypeptide(L)'
;MLEDIRLKCMNRIKVFKVSFEKWVNDWSPSSMEFFLDNKDAATGCKVIYNGDVGFEIGEGRNKHTVFIDKEVCTCRTWDLTGIPRSHVICALHYNKENPNSHISMWYHKSLYKAAYEHSLQPVPGKMFMRIHDFEPIEPPYDYKHRQTK
;
A
#
# COMPACT_ATOMS: atom_id res chain seq x y z
N MET A 1 -15.53 16.88 13.60
CA MET A 1 -14.75 16.59 12.37
C MET A 1 -13.28 16.31 12.68
N LEU A 2 -12.46 17.28 13.13
CA LEU A 2 -11.04 16.99 13.45
C LEU A 2 -10.85 16.06 14.67
N GLU A 3 -11.71 16.21 15.68
CA GLU A 3 -11.67 15.34 16.86
C GLU A 3 -12.00 13.87 16.52
N ASP A 4 -12.97 13.64 15.63
CA ASP A 4 -13.34 12.29 15.18
C ASP A 4 -12.20 11.62 14.40
N ILE A 5 -11.49 12.39 13.57
CA ILE A 5 -10.30 11.93 12.84
C ILE A 5 -9.20 11.56 13.84
N ARG A 6 -8.92 12.43 14.82
CA ARG A 6 -7.93 12.17 15.88
C ARG A 6 -8.25 10.88 16.63
N LEU A 7 -9.50 10.69 17.04
CA LEU A 7 -9.96 9.48 17.74
C LEU A 7 -9.82 8.23 16.86
N LYS A 8 -10.19 8.30 15.58
CA LYS A 8 -10.01 7.19 14.62
C LYS A 8 -8.53 6.82 14.47
N CYS A 9 -7.65 7.79 14.29
CA CYS A 9 -6.20 7.56 14.17
C CYS A 9 -5.63 6.95 15.45
N MET A 10 -5.98 7.49 16.63
CA MET A 10 -5.53 6.98 17.93
C MET A 10 -5.98 5.53 18.16
N ASN A 11 -7.25 5.21 17.88
CA ASN A 11 -7.77 3.85 17.99
C ASN A 11 -7.08 2.90 16.99
N ARG A 12 -6.83 3.36 15.77
CA ARG A 12 -6.11 2.57 14.75
C ARG A 12 -4.69 2.23 15.20
N ILE A 13 -3.92 3.21 15.68
CA ILE A 13 -2.57 3.00 16.22
C ILE A 13 -2.60 2.00 17.38
N LYS A 14 -3.53 2.19 18.34
CA LYS A 14 -3.70 1.28 19.48
C LYS A 14 -3.93 -0.16 19.02
N VAL A 15 -4.88 -0.38 18.11
CA VAL A 15 -5.21 -1.73 17.61
C VAL A 15 -4.01 -2.33 16.90
N PHE A 16 -3.31 -1.56 16.09
CA PHE A 16 -2.17 -2.05 15.32
C PHE A 16 -0.96 -2.39 16.17
N LYS A 17 -0.70 -1.65 17.25
CA LYS A 17 0.35 -2.01 18.22
C LYS A 17 0.18 -3.41 18.79
N VAL A 18 -1.04 -3.73 19.21
CA VAL A 18 -1.37 -5.06 19.75
C VAL A 18 -1.39 -6.13 18.66
N SER A 19 -1.76 -5.76 17.43
CA SER A 19 -1.86 -6.71 16.32
C SER A 19 -0.50 -7.24 15.88
N PHE A 20 0.50 -6.38 15.69
CA PHE A 20 1.81 -6.81 15.14
C PHE A 20 2.58 -7.70 16.13
N GLU A 21 2.38 -7.55 17.43
CA GLU A 21 2.97 -8.42 18.46
C GLU A 21 2.55 -9.88 18.29
N LYS A 22 1.34 -10.12 17.75
CA LYS A 22 0.79 -11.45 17.49
C LYS A 22 1.28 -12.07 16.18
N TRP A 23 1.99 -11.31 15.34
CA TRP A 23 2.46 -11.84 14.07
C TRP A 23 3.60 -12.83 14.30
N VAL A 24 3.42 -14.06 13.84
CA VAL A 24 4.44 -15.12 13.93
C VAL A 24 5.54 -14.87 12.90
N ASN A 25 5.15 -14.45 11.69
CA ASN A 25 6.06 -14.23 10.57
C ASN A 25 6.43 -12.74 10.42
N ASP A 26 7.42 -12.49 9.58
CA ASP A 26 7.89 -11.14 9.27
C ASP A 26 6.95 -10.35 8.35
N TRP A 27 5.87 -10.95 7.85
CA TRP A 27 4.92 -10.30 6.96
C TRP A 27 3.51 -10.28 7.56
N SER A 28 2.74 -9.26 7.19
CA SER A 28 1.34 -9.14 7.61
C SER A 28 0.53 -10.38 7.21
N PRO A 29 -0.21 -11.01 8.14
CA PRO A 29 -1.02 -12.18 7.83
C PRO A 29 -2.00 -11.95 6.68
N SER A 30 -2.74 -10.83 6.69
CA SER A 30 -3.71 -10.51 5.65
C SER A 30 -3.07 -10.26 4.28
N SER A 31 -1.91 -9.61 4.25
CA SER A 31 -1.17 -9.39 3.00
C SER A 31 -0.62 -10.69 2.43
N MET A 32 -0.13 -11.58 3.30
CA MET A 32 0.36 -12.90 2.89
C MET A 32 -0.75 -13.81 2.40
N GLU A 33 -1.90 -13.83 3.08
CA GLU A 33 -3.10 -14.55 2.64
C GLU A 33 -3.52 -14.08 1.24
N PHE A 34 -3.67 -12.76 1.06
CA PHE A 34 -3.98 -12.18 -0.25
C PHE A 34 -2.94 -12.54 -1.32
N PHE A 35 -1.65 -12.50 -0.98
CA PHE A 35 -0.59 -12.87 -1.91
C PHE A 35 -0.64 -14.36 -2.29
N LEU A 36 -0.87 -15.26 -1.33
CA LEU A 36 -0.97 -16.69 -1.56
C LEU A 36 -2.18 -17.04 -2.45
N ASP A 37 -3.34 -16.43 -2.21
CA ASP A 37 -4.52 -16.60 -3.07
C ASP A 37 -4.22 -16.20 -4.53
N ASN A 38 -3.46 -15.11 -4.71
CA ASN A 38 -3.05 -14.66 -6.03
C ASN A 38 -2.02 -15.58 -6.69
N LYS A 39 -1.14 -16.17 -5.88
CA LYS A 39 -0.16 -17.15 -6.34
C LYS A 39 -0.85 -18.41 -6.86
N ASP A 40 -1.88 -18.88 -6.17
CA ASP A 40 -2.69 -20.01 -6.62
C ASP A 40 -3.48 -19.65 -7.90
N ALA A 41 -4.09 -18.47 -7.94
CA ALA A 41 -4.80 -17.99 -9.13
C ALA A 41 -3.90 -17.79 -10.36
N ALA A 42 -2.61 -17.51 -10.17
CA ALA A 42 -1.65 -17.34 -11.27
C ALA A 42 -1.51 -18.61 -12.13
N THR A 43 -1.84 -19.80 -11.60
CA THR A 43 -1.83 -21.05 -12.35
C THR A 43 -2.85 -21.08 -13.50
N GLY A 44 -3.92 -20.29 -13.40
CA GLY A 44 -4.92 -20.11 -14.46
C GLY A 44 -4.54 -19.08 -15.52
N CYS A 45 -3.40 -18.39 -15.35
CA CYS A 45 -2.95 -17.37 -16.27
C CYS A 45 -2.06 -17.95 -17.38
N LYS A 46 -2.10 -17.31 -18.56
CA LYS A 46 -1.23 -17.66 -19.70
C LYS A 46 -0.41 -16.45 -20.12
N VAL A 47 0.89 -16.62 -20.21
CA VAL A 47 1.83 -15.56 -20.58
C VAL A 47 2.20 -15.62 -22.05
N ILE A 48 2.21 -14.45 -22.69
CA ILE A 48 2.82 -14.19 -23.99
C ILE A 48 3.81 -13.05 -23.76
N TYR A 49 5.09 -13.34 -23.96
CA TYR A 49 6.18 -12.39 -23.77
C TYR A 49 6.58 -11.77 -25.12
N ASN A 50 6.79 -10.46 -25.16
CA ASN A 50 7.13 -9.74 -26.39
C ASN A 50 8.61 -9.85 -26.79
N GLY A 51 9.45 -10.49 -25.98
CA GLY A 51 10.90 -10.59 -26.22
C GLY A 51 11.73 -9.43 -25.65
N ASP A 52 11.12 -8.48 -24.96
CA ASP A 52 11.77 -7.30 -24.38
C ASP A 52 11.24 -7.00 -22.96
N VAL A 53 10.40 -5.99 -22.76
CA VAL A 53 9.92 -5.58 -21.41
C VAL A 53 8.47 -5.97 -21.11
N GLY A 54 7.71 -6.39 -22.12
CA GLY A 54 6.25 -6.46 -22.05
C GLY A 54 5.70 -7.90 -21.98
N PHE A 55 4.77 -8.12 -21.07
CA PHE A 55 4.05 -9.38 -20.93
C PHE A 55 2.56 -9.17 -21.16
N GLU A 56 1.96 -9.93 -22.07
CA GLU A 56 0.52 -10.11 -22.15
C GLU A 56 0.12 -11.33 -21.34
N ILE A 57 -0.75 -11.14 -20.34
CA ILE A 57 -1.24 -12.19 -19.46
C ILE A 57 -2.73 -12.39 -19.72
N GLY A 58 -3.10 -13.57 -20.23
CA GLY A 58 -4.48 -13.99 -20.38
C GLY A 58 -5.02 -14.59 -19.08
N GLU A 59 -6.19 -14.13 -18.64
CA GLU A 59 -6.95 -14.66 -17.49
C GLU A 59 -8.40 -14.88 -17.94
N GLY A 60 -8.78 -16.14 -18.20
CA GLY A 60 -10.08 -16.47 -18.77
C GLY A 60 -10.32 -15.78 -20.12
N ARG A 61 -11.25 -14.82 -20.17
CA ARG A 61 -11.57 -14.02 -21.37
C ARG A 61 -10.87 -12.65 -21.40
N ASN A 62 -10.23 -12.26 -20.31
CA ASN A 62 -9.55 -10.98 -20.17
C ASN A 62 -8.07 -11.11 -20.51
N LYS A 63 -7.46 -9.97 -20.82
CA LYS A 63 -6.01 -9.84 -21.01
C LYS A 63 -5.51 -8.64 -20.25
N HIS A 64 -4.31 -8.78 -19.68
CA HIS A 64 -3.64 -7.73 -18.95
C HIS A 64 -2.21 -7.57 -19.46
N THR A 65 -1.74 -6.34 -19.59
CA THR A 65 -0.33 -6.06 -19.85
C THR A 65 0.40 -5.85 -18.52
N VAL A 66 1.56 -6.46 -18.38
CA VAL A 66 2.48 -6.33 -17.23
C VAL A 66 3.83 -5.84 -17.73
N PHE A 67 4.40 -4.87 -17.02
CA PHE A 67 5.76 -4.37 -17.17
C PHE A 67 6.45 -4.48 -15.82
N ILE A 68 7.30 -5.50 -15.64
CA ILE A 68 7.93 -5.83 -14.35
C ILE A 68 8.90 -4.71 -13.93
N ASP A 69 9.67 -4.17 -14.87
CA ASP A 69 10.62 -3.08 -14.67
C ASP A 69 10.00 -1.80 -14.10
N LYS A 70 8.73 -1.55 -14.45
CA LYS A 70 7.96 -0.39 -14.00
C LYS A 70 7.08 -0.70 -12.80
N GLU A 71 7.04 -1.95 -12.37
CA GLU A 71 6.10 -2.46 -11.38
C GLU A 71 4.63 -2.16 -11.72
N VAL A 72 4.26 -2.23 -13.01
CA VAL A 72 2.91 -1.87 -13.49
C VAL A 72 2.16 -3.07 -14.05
N CYS A 73 0.90 -3.19 -13.66
CA CYS A 73 -0.08 -4.01 -14.36
C CYS A 73 -1.29 -3.18 -14.76
N THR A 74 -1.86 -3.46 -15.95
CA THR A 74 -3.12 -2.84 -16.40
C THR A 74 -4.30 -3.05 -15.45
N CYS A 75 -4.27 -4.07 -14.58
CA CYS A 75 -5.28 -4.25 -13.53
C CYS A 75 -5.16 -3.22 -12.39
N ARG A 76 -4.04 -2.48 -12.31
CA ARG A 76 -3.72 -1.42 -11.32
C ARG A 76 -3.64 -1.86 -9.88
N THR A 77 -4.00 -3.10 -9.56
CA THR A 77 -4.00 -3.57 -8.18
C THR A 77 -2.58 -3.62 -7.60
N TRP A 78 -1.57 -4.02 -8.38
CA TRP A 78 -0.19 -4.02 -7.89
C TRP A 78 0.28 -2.61 -7.55
N ASP A 79 0.00 -1.63 -8.41
CA ASP A 79 0.29 -0.21 -8.19
C ASP A 79 -0.42 0.34 -6.94
N LEU A 80 -1.65 -0.13 -6.65
CA LEU A 80 -2.47 0.35 -5.54
C LEU A 80 -2.14 -0.30 -4.20
N THR A 81 -1.82 -1.59 -4.20
CA THR A 81 -1.59 -2.35 -2.97
C THR A 81 -0.12 -2.59 -2.71
N GLY A 82 0.74 -2.55 -3.73
CA GLY A 82 2.12 -3.02 -3.63
C GLY A 82 2.23 -4.54 -3.43
N ILE A 83 1.16 -5.30 -3.69
CA ILE A 83 1.17 -6.77 -3.66
C ILE A 83 0.92 -7.30 -5.07
N PRO A 84 1.83 -8.14 -5.62
CA PRO A 84 1.65 -8.75 -6.93
C PRO A 84 0.33 -9.53 -7.04
N ARG A 85 -0.46 -9.24 -8.07
CA ARG A 85 -1.65 -10.03 -8.45
C ARG A 85 -1.27 -11.26 -9.28
N SER A 86 -2.22 -12.16 -9.50
CA SER A 86 -2.09 -13.33 -10.38
C SER A 86 -1.37 -13.05 -11.71
N HIS A 87 -1.70 -11.94 -12.38
CA HIS A 87 -1.06 -11.55 -13.65
C HIS A 87 0.43 -11.26 -13.51
N VAL A 88 0.77 -10.47 -12.48
CA VAL A 88 2.15 -10.07 -12.19
C VAL A 88 2.95 -11.29 -11.75
N ILE A 89 2.38 -12.13 -10.89
CA ILE A 89 3.01 -13.38 -10.42
C ILE A 89 3.31 -14.31 -11.61
N CYS A 90 2.37 -14.44 -12.56
CA CYS A 90 2.57 -15.21 -13.78
C CYS A 90 3.75 -14.68 -14.62
N ALA A 91 3.81 -13.35 -14.80
CA ALA A 91 4.93 -12.70 -15.51
C ALA A 91 6.27 -12.89 -14.79
N LEU A 92 6.31 -12.70 -13.46
CA LEU A 92 7.50 -12.90 -12.64
C LEU A 92 8.01 -14.34 -12.69
N HIS A 93 7.11 -15.32 -12.61
CA HIS A 93 7.47 -16.73 -12.75
C HIS A 93 8.05 -17.05 -14.14
N TYR A 94 7.48 -16.49 -15.20
CA TYR A 94 8.05 -16.61 -16.54
C TYR A 94 9.45 -15.99 -16.62
N ASN A 95 9.65 -14.83 -15.99
CA ASN A 95 10.94 -14.15 -15.90
C ASN A 95 11.91 -14.79 -14.89
N LYS A 96 11.54 -15.92 -14.26
CA LYS A 96 12.31 -16.63 -13.22
C LYS A 96 12.63 -15.78 -12.00
N GLU A 97 11.79 -14.80 -11.70
CA GLU A 97 11.87 -13.98 -10.50
C GLU A 97 11.01 -14.56 -9.38
N ASN A 98 11.40 -14.29 -8.13
CA ASN A 98 10.64 -14.70 -6.96
C ASN A 98 9.53 -13.68 -6.69
N PRO A 99 8.22 -14.01 -6.79
CA PRO A 99 7.18 -13.02 -6.56
C PRO A 99 7.13 -12.48 -5.13
N ASN A 100 7.67 -13.21 -4.15
CA ASN A 100 7.75 -12.73 -2.77
C ASN A 100 8.64 -11.48 -2.63
N SER A 101 9.65 -11.30 -3.49
CA SER A 101 10.54 -10.13 -3.43
C SER A 101 9.90 -8.86 -3.97
N HIS A 102 8.72 -8.97 -4.58
CA HIS A 102 7.93 -7.88 -5.15
C HIS A 102 6.75 -7.46 -4.24
N ILE A 103 6.65 -8.05 -3.05
CA ILE A 103 5.70 -7.61 -2.01
C ILE A 103 6.28 -6.37 -1.34
N SER A 104 5.49 -5.30 -1.28
CA SER A 104 5.90 -4.04 -0.69
C SER A 104 6.33 -4.18 0.78
N MET A 105 7.48 -3.60 1.11
CA MET A 105 8.03 -3.58 2.47
C MET A 105 7.11 -2.94 3.50
N TRP A 106 6.11 -2.15 3.10
CA TRP A 106 5.09 -1.60 4.01
C TRP A 106 4.33 -2.68 4.80
N TYR A 107 4.30 -3.92 4.30
CA TYR A 107 3.70 -5.06 4.97
C TYR A 107 4.67 -5.87 5.83
N HIS A 108 5.96 -5.54 5.79
CA HIS A 108 6.96 -6.18 6.61
C HIS A 108 6.86 -5.69 8.07
N LYS A 109 6.99 -6.61 9.02
CA LYS A 109 6.79 -6.38 10.46
C LYS A 109 7.66 -5.25 11.00
N SER A 110 8.90 -5.11 10.51
CA SER A 110 9.80 -4.04 10.93
C SER A 110 9.30 -2.64 10.54
N LEU A 111 8.94 -2.40 9.27
CA LEU A 111 8.41 -1.11 8.82
C LEU A 111 7.01 -0.85 9.39
N TYR A 112 6.19 -1.89 9.48
CA TYR A 112 4.89 -1.80 10.11
C TYR A 112 5.02 -1.34 11.57
N LYS A 113 5.93 -1.96 12.33
CA LYS A 113 6.23 -1.54 13.71
C LYS A 113 6.72 -0.10 13.75
N ALA A 114 7.69 0.28 12.93
CA ALA A 114 8.23 1.64 12.89
C ALA A 114 7.15 2.69 12.60
N ALA A 115 6.23 2.40 11.67
CA ALA A 115 5.13 3.30 11.30
C ALA A 115 4.14 3.54 12.46
N TYR A 116 3.96 2.56 13.35
CA TYR A 116 2.99 2.61 14.45
C TYR A 116 3.63 2.60 15.84
N GLU A 117 4.95 2.76 15.95
CA GLU A 117 5.67 2.71 17.23
C GLU A 117 5.26 3.86 18.16
N HIS A 118 4.94 5.02 17.59
CA HIS A 118 4.53 6.19 18.35
C HIS A 118 3.01 6.25 18.54
N SER A 119 2.58 6.73 19.70
CA SER A 119 1.16 6.96 20.02
C SER A 119 0.80 8.42 19.87
N LEU A 120 -0.40 8.70 19.34
CA LEU A 120 -1.03 10.01 19.50
C LEU A 120 -1.37 10.22 20.98
N GLN A 121 -0.95 11.35 21.52
CA GLN A 121 -1.21 11.69 22.92
C GLN A 121 -2.67 12.17 23.09
N PRO A 122 -3.29 11.91 24.26
CA PRO A 122 -4.57 12.50 24.60
C PRO A 122 -4.51 14.02 24.56
N VAL A 123 -5.60 14.65 24.12
CA VAL A 123 -5.72 16.11 24.08
C VAL A 123 -6.77 16.53 25.12
N PRO A 124 -6.51 17.58 25.91
CA PRO A 124 -7.51 18.09 26.84
C PRO A 124 -8.79 18.51 26.12
N GLY A 125 -9.94 18.35 26.78
CA GLY A 125 -11.20 18.87 26.25
C GLY A 125 -11.15 20.38 26.05
N LYS A 126 -12.02 20.91 25.18
CA LYS A 126 -12.04 22.34 24.79
C LYS A 126 -11.97 23.31 25.97
N MET A 127 -12.61 22.98 27.09
CA MET A 127 -12.61 23.80 28.32
C MET A 127 -11.22 23.95 28.96
N PHE A 128 -10.32 23.00 28.74
CA PHE A 128 -8.97 22.95 29.32
C PHE A 128 -7.87 23.19 28.28
N MET A 129 -8.24 23.48 27.02
CA MET A 129 -7.26 23.83 25.99
C MET A 129 -6.70 25.22 26.28
N ARG A 130 -5.37 25.35 26.27
CA ARG A 130 -4.72 26.66 26.32
C ARG A 130 -4.87 27.32 24.95
N ILE A 131 -5.66 28.38 24.89
CA ILE A 131 -5.66 29.25 23.73
C ILE A 131 -4.38 30.08 23.85
N HIS A 132 -3.44 29.80 22.97
CA HIS A 132 -2.26 30.63 22.80
C HIS A 132 -2.58 31.67 21.72
N ASP A 133 -2.10 32.90 21.88
CA ASP A 133 -2.19 33.97 20.87
C ASP A 133 -1.20 33.73 19.73
N PHE A 134 -1.19 32.52 19.16
CA PHE A 134 -0.44 32.26 17.94
C PHE A 134 -1.09 32.99 16.78
N GLU A 135 -0.28 33.50 15.87
CA GLU A 135 -0.77 34.01 14.59
C GLU A 135 -1.63 32.93 13.92
N PRO A 136 -2.81 33.28 13.39
CA PRO A 136 -3.62 32.35 12.63
C PRO A 136 -2.78 31.68 11.55
N ILE A 137 -2.89 30.35 11.43
CA ILE A 137 -2.26 29.64 10.32
C ILE A 137 -2.90 30.17 9.03
N GLU A 138 -2.16 31.00 8.30
CA GLU A 138 -2.63 31.52 7.03
C GLU A 138 -2.77 30.36 6.04
N PRO A 139 -3.79 30.39 5.17
CA PRO A 139 -3.88 29.42 4.09
C PRO A 139 -2.60 29.50 3.23
N PRO A 140 -2.11 28.37 2.69
CA PRO A 140 -1.01 28.41 1.75
C PRO A 140 -1.34 29.38 0.60
N TYR A 141 -0.35 30.18 0.18
CA TYR A 141 -0.51 31.14 -0.90
C TYR A 141 -1.14 30.47 -2.12
N ASP A 142 -2.20 31.07 -2.66
CA ASP A 142 -2.83 30.64 -3.90
C ASP A 142 -1.84 30.85 -5.04
N TYR A 143 -1.13 29.79 -5.42
CA TYR A 143 -0.36 29.75 -6.65
C TYR A 143 -1.34 29.73 -7.82
N LYS A 144 -1.99 30.89 -8.09
CA LYS A 144 -2.72 31.08 -9.32
C LYS A 144 -1.80 30.67 -10.45
N HIS A 145 -2.27 29.68 -11.21
CA HIS A 145 -1.62 29.19 -12.41
C HIS A 145 -0.94 30.33 -13.14
N ARG A 146 0.39 30.33 -13.15
CA ARG A 146 1.17 31.13 -14.08
C ARG A 146 0.89 30.57 -15.47
N GLN A 147 -0.27 30.93 -16.03
CA GLN A 147 -0.49 30.91 -17.47
C GLN A 147 0.36 32.06 -18.03
N THR A 148 1.66 31.82 -18.16
CA THR A 148 2.47 32.62 -19.07
C THR A 148 2.24 32.10 -20.47
N LYS A 149 1.64 32.98 -21.27
CA LYS A 149 1.55 32.94 -22.73
C LYS A 149 2.89 32.68 -23.39
#